data_AF-A0A7K5PT21-F1
#
_entry.id   AF-A0A7K5PT21-F1
#
_cell.length_a   1.000
_cell.length_b   1.000
_cell.length_c   1.000
_cell.angle_alpha   90.00
_cell.angle_beta   90.00
_cell.angle_gamma   90.00
#
_symmetry.space_group_name_H-M   'P 1'
#
loop_
_entity.id
_entity.type
_entity.pdbx_description
1 polymer ?
#
loop_
_entity_poly.entity_id
_entity_poly.type
_entity_poly.pdbx_seq_one_letter_code
_entity_poly.pdbx_strand_id
1 'polypeptide(L)'
;QLLGNQDHIKVELEKLKKTHDEQQQKLEQQVLALGKELQEAQGALGASGRRLAEQSANYMDSKPSRVTGHSKAPAGQAAMRNFVDSMLRDIRASYKSREEQLARAARGYRKRLKDLAKKHENLLIAYGRQREQIRSLGSSAMDCGPAELHFSITEPELLTNSSRELNRLREEKAKLEMQLQELQKGLDGMSGHDPNELFCPRQLDEEVRKKLREFTLNTQ
;
A
#
# COMPACT_ATOMS: atom_id res chain seq x y z
N GLN A 1 8.55 -39.18 5.39
CA GLN A 1 8.40 -38.19 6.48
C GLN A 1 7.45 -37.04 6.09
N LEU A 2 6.31 -37.32 5.44
CA LEU A 2 5.40 -36.28 4.91
C LEU A 2 4.38 -35.75 5.93
N LEU A 3 4.08 -36.50 6.99
CA LEU A 3 3.12 -36.08 8.03
C LEU A 3 3.61 -34.88 8.85
N GLY A 4 4.92 -34.77 9.11
CA GLY A 4 5.47 -33.68 9.93
C GLY A 4 5.29 -32.29 9.31
N ASN A 5 5.23 -32.20 7.98
CA ASN A 5 5.03 -30.93 7.27
C ASN A 5 3.56 -30.48 7.32
N GLN A 6 2.62 -31.43 7.31
CA GLN A 6 1.19 -31.14 7.39
C GLN A 6 0.82 -30.58 8.76
N ASP A 7 1.37 -31.16 9.83
CA ASP A 7 1.16 -30.66 11.20
C ASP A 7 1.79 -29.28 11.40
N HIS A 8 2.97 -29.03 10.83
CA HIS A 8 3.63 -27.73 10.91
C HIS A 8 2.81 -26.62 10.24
N ILE A 9 2.29 -26.87 9.03
CA ILE A 9 1.46 -25.89 8.30
C ILE A 9 0.16 -25.61 9.08
N LYS A 10 -0.45 -26.63 9.67
CA LYS A 10 -1.66 -26.48 10.48
C LYS A 10 -1.42 -25.58 11.69
N VAL A 11 -0.30 -25.76 12.39
CA VAL A 11 0.08 -24.93 13.54
C VAL A 11 0.31 -23.46 13.12
N GLU A 12 0.97 -23.22 11.99
CA GLU A 12 1.20 -21.86 11.50
C GLU A 12 -0.09 -21.17 11.06
N LEU A 13 -1.03 -21.90 10.42
CA LEU A 13 -2.37 -21.38 10.09
C LEU A 13 -3.17 -21.02 11.34
N GLU A 14 -3.09 -21.84 12.38
CA GLU A 14 -3.78 -21.59 13.64
C GLU A 14 -3.22 -20.37 14.39
N LYS A 15 -1.88 -20.20 14.36
CA LYS A 15 -1.24 -18.97 14.84
C LYS A 15 -1.68 -17.76 14.04
N LEU A 16 -1.67 -17.84 12.71
CA LEU A 16 -2.05 -16.74 11.85
C LEU A 16 -3.51 -16.32 12.10
N LYS A 17 -4.42 -17.30 12.19
CA LYS A 17 -5.81 -17.07 12.56
C LYS A 17 -5.94 -16.36 13.90
N LYS A 18 -5.22 -16.83 14.92
CA LYS A 18 -5.22 -16.20 16.25
C LYS A 18 -4.74 -14.74 16.19
N THR A 19 -3.66 -14.46 15.46
CA THR A 19 -3.16 -13.09 15.30
C THR A 19 -4.15 -12.18 14.56
N HIS A 20 -4.87 -12.73 13.58
CA HIS A 20 -5.91 -12.00 12.87
C HIS A 20 -7.08 -11.66 13.80
N ASP A 21 -7.55 -12.65 14.58
CA ASP A 21 -8.64 -12.46 15.55
C ASP A 21 -8.26 -11.44 16.63
N GLU A 22 -7.02 -11.45 17.11
CA GLU A 22 -6.49 -10.44 18.05
C GLU A 22 -6.46 -9.03 17.43
N GLN A 23 -6.06 -8.91 16.16
CA GLN A 23 -6.08 -7.62 15.45
C GLN A 23 -7.51 -7.11 15.24
N GLN A 24 -8.42 -8.00 14.89
CA GLN A 24 -9.84 -7.71 14.72
C GLN A 24 -10.46 -7.21 16.03
N GLN A 25 -10.22 -7.91 17.14
CA GLN A 25 -10.70 -7.51 18.45
C GLN A 25 -10.14 -6.13 18.87
N LYS A 26 -8.86 -5.87 18.56
CA LYS A 26 -8.25 -4.56 18.83
C LYS A 26 -8.87 -3.44 18.01
N LEU A 27 -9.23 -3.70 16.75
CA LEU A 27 -9.95 -2.74 15.91
C LEU A 27 -11.34 -2.46 16.46
N GLU A 28 -12.08 -3.50 16.86
CA GLU A 28 -13.41 -3.36 17.47
C GLU A 28 -13.35 -2.55 18.76
N GLN A 29 -12.38 -2.79 19.64
CA GLN A 29 -12.15 -1.99 20.84
C GLN A 29 -11.84 -0.53 20.52
N GLN A 30 -11.01 -0.27 19.50
CA GLN A 30 -10.72 1.11 19.06
C GLN A 30 -11.96 1.81 18.51
N VAL A 31 -12.80 1.12 17.74
CA VAL A 31 -14.06 1.67 17.23
C VAL A 31 -15.02 2.00 18.37
N LEU A 32 -15.15 1.11 19.36
CA LEU A 32 -15.97 1.35 20.56
C LEU A 32 -15.45 2.55 21.37
N ALA A 33 -14.13 2.65 21.57
CA ALA A 33 -13.52 3.77 22.28
C ALA A 33 -13.78 5.11 21.56
N LEU A 34 -13.55 5.15 20.24
CA LEU A 34 -13.83 6.34 19.43
C LEU A 34 -15.32 6.70 19.41
N GLY A 35 -16.21 5.70 19.42
CA GLY A 35 -17.65 5.90 19.52
C GLY A 35 -18.04 6.57 20.85
N LYS A 36 -17.43 6.14 21.94
CA LYS A 36 -17.63 6.75 23.27
C LYS A 36 -17.09 8.19 23.33
N GLU A 37 -15.88 8.43 22.82
CA GLU A 37 -15.31 9.77 22.73
C GLU A 37 -16.19 10.72 21.88
N LEU A 38 -16.74 10.22 20.78
CA LEU A 38 -17.65 10.98 19.93
C LEU A 38 -18.95 11.33 20.68
N GLN A 39 -19.52 10.37 21.40
CA GLN A 39 -20.72 10.58 22.21
C GLN A 39 -20.48 11.61 23.33
N GLU A 40 -19.34 11.53 24.01
CA GLU A 40 -18.94 12.49 25.05
C GLU A 40 -18.73 13.89 24.45
N ALA A 41 -18.07 13.99 23.29
CA ALA A 41 -17.89 15.26 22.59
C ALA A 41 -19.23 15.87 22.14
N GLN A 42 -20.16 15.06 21.64
CA GLN A 42 -21.51 15.51 21.31
C GLN A 42 -22.29 15.97 22.55
N GLY A 43 -22.16 15.24 23.66
CA GLY A 43 -22.73 15.64 24.96
C GLY A 43 -22.16 16.96 25.48
N ALA A 44 -20.85 17.16 25.35
CA ALA A 44 -20.17 18.40 25.71
C ALA A 44 -20.61 19.57 24.84
N LEU A 45 -20.78 19.38 23.53
CA LEU A 45 -21.35 20.38 22.63
C LEU A 45 -22.78 20.75 23.02
N GLY A 46 -23.62 19.76 23.34
CA GLY A 46 -24.99 20.00 23.82
C GLY A 46 -25.03 20.72 25.17
N ALA A 47 -24.14 20.38 26.10
CA ALA A 47 -24.01 21.05 27.39
C ALA A 47 -23.53 22.50 27.22
N SER A 48 -22.56 22.75 26.34
CA SER A 48 -22.12 24.10 25.97
C SER A 48 -23.26 24.90 25.34
N GLY A 49 -24.04 24.30 24.43
CA GLY A 49 -25.24 24.91 23.84
C GLY A 49 -26.28 25.31 24.89
N ARG A 50 -26.56 24.43 25.86
CA ARG A 50 -27.46 24.74 26.98
C ARG A 50 -26.94 25.88 27.85
N ARG A 51 -25.65 25.88 28.21
CA ARG A 51 -25.03 26.98 28.97
C ARG A 51 -25.11 28.30 28.22
N LEU A 52 -24.91 28.30 26.90
CA LEU A 52 -25.05 29.51 26.08
C LEU A 52 -26.49 30.02 26.08
N ALA A 53 -27.48 29.13 25.99
CA ALA A 53 -28.88 29.49 26.08
C ALA A 53 -29.24 30.07 27.46
N GLU A 54 -28.76 29.45 28.54
CA GLU A 54 -28.94 29.93 29.92
C GLU A 54 -28.27 31.29 30.14
N GLN A 55 -27.04 31.48 29.67
CA GLN A 55 -26.33 32.76 29.76
C GLN A 55 -27.03 33.87 28.97
N SER A 56 -27.57 33.55 27.78
CA SER A 56 -28.39 34.47 27.00
C SER A 56 -29.69 34.82 27.72
N ALA A 57 -30.36 33.84 28.33
CA ALA A 57 -31.62 34.05 29.06
C ALA A 57 -31.40 34.91 30.32
N ASN A 58 -30.41 34.56 31.15
CA ASN A 58 -30.06 35.32 32.35
C ASN A 58 -29.65 36.76 32.02
N TYR A 59 -28.95 36.97 30.89
CA TYR A 59 -28.62 38.31 30.42
C TYR A 59 -29.85 39.12 30.04
N MET A 60 -30.81 38.52 29.31
CA MET A 60 -32.05 39.19 28.93
C MET A 60 -32.94 39.50 30.14
N ASP A 61 -32.95 38.64 31.15
CA ASP A 61 -33.73 38.80 32.38
C ASP A 61 -33.08 39.81 33.36
N SER A 62 -31.75 39.96 33.31
CA SER A 62 -31.00 40.93 34.13
C SER A 62 -31.14 42.40 33.71
N LYS A 63 -31.92 42.71 32.65
CA LYS A 63 -32.30 44.09 32.33
C LYS A 63 -33.56 44.48 33.10
N PRO A 64 -33.51 45.39 34.10
CA PRO A 64 -34.72 46.07 34.50
C PRO A 64 -35.18 46.95 33.33
N SER A 65 -36.43 46.79 32.91
CA SER A 65 -37.12 47.77 32.07
C SER A 65 -37.08 49.11 32.79
N ARG A 66 -36.13 49.99 32.41
CA ARG A 66 -36.12 51.39 32.82
C ARG A 66 -36.31 52.26 31.60
N VAL A 67 -37.59 52.59 31.41
CA VAL A 67 -38.05 53.92 31.04
C VAL A 67 -37.13 55.00 31.65
N THR A 68 -36.84 56.03 30.85
CA THR A 68 -36.12 57.31 31.16
C THR A 68 -34.58 57.32 31.19
N GLY A 69 -34.01 58.00 30.17
CA GLY A 69 -33.09 59.13 30.36
C GLY A 69 -31.59 58.87 30.58
N HIS A 70 -30.80 59.27 29.58
CA HIS A 70 -29.41 59.78 29.65
C HIS A 70 -28.27 58.84 30.12
N SER A 71 -27.53 58.35 29.11
CA SER A 71 -26.06 58.17 29.08
C SER A 71 -25.37 57.45 30.24
N LYS A 72 -25.60 56.14 30.39
CA LYS A 72 -24.64 55.26 31.09
C LYS A 72 -24.75 53.81 30.62
N ALA A 73 -24.05 53.42 29.55
CA ALA A 73 -23.91 52.00 29.21
C ALA A 73 -22.60 51.62 28.47
N PRO A 74 -21.41 51.66 29.12
CA PRO A 74 -20.20 51.02 28.57
C PRO A 74 -20.05 49.55 29.01
N ALA A 75 -20.45 49.22 30.24
CA ALA A 75 -20.13 47.93 30.88
C ALA A 75 -20.88 46.74 30.26
N GLY A 76 -22.18 46.90 29.94
CA GLY A 76 -22.98 45.83 29.31
C GLY A 76 -22.59 45.54 27.87
N GLN A 77 -22.17 46.57 27.13
CA GLN A 77 -21.68 46.42 25.75
C GLN A 77 -20.29 45.76 25.71
N ALA A 78 -19.41 46.10 26.65
CA ALA A 78 -18.11 45.45 26.80
C ALA A 78 -18.25 43.97 27.21
N ALA A 79 -19.18 43.64 28.11
CA ALA A 79 -19.44 42.25 28.51
C ALA A 79 -19.93 41.38 27.34
N MET A 80 -20.87 41.90 26.54
CA MET A 80 -21.36 41.21 25.33
C MET A 80 -20.24 41.02 24.29
N ARG A 81 -19.39 42.04 24.09
CA ARG A 81 -18.25 41.94 23.19
C ARG A 81 -17.26 40.86 23.65
N ASN A 82 -16.92 40.84 24.93
CA ASN A 82 -16.03 39.83 25.52
C ASN A 82 -16.60 38.41 25.41
N PHE A 83 -17.92 38.25 25.59
CA PHE A 83 -18.61 36.97 25.42
C PHE A 83 -18.52 36.48 23.97
N VAL A 84 -18.84 37.33 23.00
CA VAL A 84 -18.72 37.00 21.57
C VAL A 84 -17.26 36.69 21.20
N ASP A 85 -16.30 37.46 21.71
CA ASP A 85 -14.86 37.22 21.49
C ASP A 85 -14.38 35.90 22.11
N SER A 86 -14.93 35.49 23.25
CA SER A 86 -14.69 34.17 23.82
C SER A 86 -15.26 33.07 22.94
N MET A 87 -16.53 33.18 22.54
CA MET A 87 -17.21 32.21 21.69
C MET A 87 -16.48 32.02 20.35
N LEU A 88 -16.07 33.11 19.71
CA LEU A 88 -15.32 33.05 18.45
C LEU A 88 -13.93 32.44 18.63
N ARG A 89 -13.30 32.57 19.80
CA ARG A 89 -12.05 31.86 20.11
C ARG A 89 -12.29 30.37 20.28
N ASP A 90 -13.33 29.99 21.01
CA ASP A 90 -13.67 28.59 21.27
C ASP A 90 -14.06 27.85 19.98
N ILE A 91 -14.86 28.49 19.11
CA ILE A 91 -15.21 27.97 17.79
C ILE A 91 -13.94 27.74 16.97
N ARG A 92 -13.05 28.75 16.87
CA ARG A 92 -11.79 28.62 16.12
C ARG A 92 -10.88 27.53 16.68
N ALA A 93 -10.79 27.41 18.00
CA ALA A 93 -10.00 26.38 18.66
C ALA A 93 -10.57 24.97 18.41
N SER A 94 -11.90 24.83 18.46
CA SER A 94 -12.59 23.57 18.17
C SER A 94 -12.32 23.08 16.74
N TYR A 95 -12.46 23.98 15.75
CA TYR A 95 -12.16 23.64 14.35
C TYR A 95 -10.69 23.26 14.15
N LYS A 96 -9.75 24.00 14.75
CA LYS A 96 -8.32 23.65 14.68
C LYS A 96 -8.02 22.28 15.30
N SER A 97 -8.62 21.98 16.45
CA SER A 97 -8.46 20.68 17.10
C SER A 97 -9.00 19.53 16.23
N ARG A 98 -10.19 19.71 15.65
CA ARG A 98 -10.81 18.74 14.71
C ARG A 98 -9.94 18.53 13.47
N GLU A 99 -9.46 19.61 12.87
CA GLU A 99 -8.57 19.55 11.70
C GLU A 99 -7.29 18.79 12.03
N GLU A 100 -6.70 19.05 13.19
CA GLU A 100 -5.50 18.35 13.63
C GLU A 100 -5.73 16.86 13.87
N GLN A 101 -6.87 16.48 14.47
CA GLN A 101 -7.27 15.08 14.64
C GLN A 101 -7.40 14.37 13.28
N LEU A 102 -8.08 15.00 12.30
CA LEU A 102 -8.22 14.47 10.95
C LEU A 102 -6.86 14.33 10.25
N ALA A 103 -6.00 15.34 10.37
CA ALA A 103 -4.66 15.30 9.82
C ALA A 103 -3.80 14.20 10.46
N ARG A 104 -3.91 13.99 11.77
CA ARG A 104 -3.24 12.89 12.50
C ARG A 104 -3.76 11.52 12.02
N ALA A 105 -5.07 11.35 11.89
CA ALA A 105 -5.67 10.13 11.37
C ALA A 105 -5.21 9.83 9.94
N ALA A 106 -5.25 10.82 9.04
CA ALA A 106 -4.80 10.70 7.66
C ALA A 106 -3.31 10.32 7.57
N ARG A 107 -2.44 10.95 8.36
CA ARG A 107 -1.02 10.57 8.47
C ARG A 107 -0.85 9.13 8.98
N GLY A 108 -1.66 8.73 9.97
CA GLY A 108 -1.69 7.37 10.50
C GLY A 108 -2.06 6.33 9.45
N TYR A 109 -3.13 6.56 8.68
CA TYR A 109 -3.53 5.68 7.58
C TYR A 109 -2.45 5.55 6.52
N ARG A 110 -1.88 6.66 6.05
CA ARG A 110 -0.77 6.64 5.09
C ARG A 110 0.43 5.84 5.59
N LYS A 111 0.77 5.94 6.89
CA LYS A 111 1.85 5.15 7.49
C LYS A 111 1.53 3.65 7.46
N ARG A 112 0.36 3.25 7.96
CA ARG A 112 -0.07 1.83 7.95
C ARG A 112 -0.10 1.26 6.53
N LEU A 113 -0.52 2.07 5.57
CA LEU A 113 -0.61 1.70 4.17
C LEU A 113 0.78 1.45 3.55
N LYS A 114 1.77 2.30 3.87
CA LYS A 114 3.18 2.04 3.51
C LYS A 114 3.73 0.78 4.18
N ASP A 115 3.42 0.57 5.46
CA ASP A 115 3.85 -0.62 6.20
C ASP A 115 3.26 -1.90 5.60
N LEU A 116 2.00 -1.86 5.15
CA LEU A 116 1.32 -2.97 4.46
C LEU A 116 1.97 -3.29 3.11
N ALA A 117 2.25 -2.26 2.30
CA ALA A 117 2.94 -2.44 1.02
C ALA A 117 4.33 -3.09 1.21
N LYS A 118 5.08 -2.68 2.23
CA LYS A 118 6.37 -3.29 2.57
C LYS A 118 6.24 -4.75 3.00
N LYS A 119 5.23 -5.09 3.81
CA LYS A 119 4.95 -6.49 4.18
C LYS A 119 4.58 -7.33 2.96
N HIS A 120 3.79 -6.78 2.05
CA HIS A 120 3.42 -7.43 0.81
C HIS A 120 4.65 -7.73 -0.06
N GLU A 121 5.56 -6.77 -0.24
CA GLU A 121 6.82 -6.98 -0.96
C GLU A 121 7.68 -8.07 -0.32
N ASN A 122 7.85 -8.04 1.00
CA ASN A 122 8.57 -9.09 1.73
C ASN A 122 7.95 -10.47 1.53
N LEU A 123 6.61 -10.55 1.52
CA LEU A 123 5.89 -11.78 1.29
C LEU A 123 6.10 -12.30 -0.14
N LEU A 124 6.07 -11.43 -1.15
CA LEU A 124 6.38 -11.81 -2.53
C LEU A 124 7.80 -12.34 -2.68
N ILE A 125 8.78 -11.72 -2.01
CA ILE A 125 10.16 -12.22 -2.00
C ILE A 125 10.23 -13.62 -1.37
N ALA A 126 9.55 -13.84 -0.23
CA ALA A 126 9.53 -15.13 0.44
C ALA A 126 8.82 -16.20 -0.42
N TYR A 127 7.69 -15.84 -1.02
CA TYR A 127 6.95 -16.70 -1.93
C TYR A 127 7.77 -17.08 -3.16
N GLY A 128 8.44 -16.12 -3.80
CA GLY A 128 9.31 -16.39 -4.95
C GLY A 128 10.47 -17.31 -4.60
N ARG A 129 11.10 -17.13 -3.43
CA ARG A 129 12.12 -18.06 -2.93
C ARG A 129 11.57 -19.47 -2.72
N GLN A 130 10.38 -19.60 -2.15
CA GLN A 130 9.73 -20.89 -1.95
C GLN A 130 9.41 -21.56 -3.29
N ARG A 131 8.94 -20.82 -4.29
CA ARG A 131 8.70 -21.35 -5.65
C ARG A 131 9.98 -21.88 -6.28
N GLU A 132 11.09 -21.16 -6.14
CA GLU A 132 12.38 -21.59 -6.68
C GLU A 132 12.89 -22.85 -5.98
N GLN A 133 12.75 -22.92 -4.66
CA GLN A 133 13.08 -24.12 -3.89
C GLN A 133 12.26 -25.32 -4.34
N ILE A 134 10.95 -25.18 -4.52
CA ILE A 134 10.07 -26.25 -5.01
C ILE A 134 10.49 -26.68 -6.42
N ARG A 135 10.84 -25.73 -7.29
CA ARG A 135 11.32 -26.05 -8.65
C ARG A 135 12.65 -26.80 -8.65
N SER A 136 13.54 -26.48 -7.72
CA SER A 136 14.87 -27.09 -7.60
C SER A 136 14.86 -28.45 -6.90
N LEU A 137 14.01 -28.64 -5.88
CA LEU A 137 13.92 -29.86 -5.07
C LEU A 137 12.81 -30.82 -5.51
N GLY A 138 11.80 -30.31 -6.23
CA GLY A 138 10.63 -31.06 -6.65
C GLY A 138 10.87 -31.92 -7.90
N SER A 139 10.15 -33.04 -8.00
CA SER A 139 10.04 -33.78 -9.26
C SER A 139 9.25 -32.97 -10.30
N SER A 140 9.42 -33.26 -11.59
CA SER A 140 8.82 -32.51 -12.72
C SER A 140 7.29 -32.37 -12.69
N ALA A 141 6.60 -33.10 -11.81
CA ALA A 141 5.15 -33.07 -11.64
C ALA A 141 4.65 -32.08 -10.56
N MET A 142 5.52 -31.37 -9.83
CA MET A 142 5.09 -30.44 -8.79
C MET A 142 4.79 -29.03 -9.32
N ASP A 143 3.55 -28.59 -9.13
CA ASP A 143 3.13 -27.23 -9.42
C ASP A 143 3.72 -26.25 -8.39
N CYS A 144 4.40 -25.21 -8.89
CA CYS A 144 4.98 -24.14 -8.07
C CYS A 144 3.96 -23.03 -7.78
N GLY A 145 2.71 -23.16 -8.22
CA GLY A 145 1.66 -22.18 -8.04
C GLY A 145 1.82 -20.92 -8.92
N PRO A 146 0.90 -19.96 -8.78
CA PRO A 146 0.82 -18.77 -9.63
C PRO A 146 2.11 -17.93 -9.65
N ALA A 147 2.36 -17.20 -10.74
CA ALA A 147 3.49 -16.28 -10.78
C ALA A 147 3.29 -15.08 -9.85
N GLU A 148 4.37 -14.57 -9.25
CA GLU A 148 4.35 -13.41 -8.33
C GLU A 148 3.70 -12.16 -8.94
N LEU A 149 3.76 -12.03 -10.27
CA LEU A 149 3.16 -10.94 -11.03
C LEU A 149 1.65 -10.83 -10.82
N HIS A 150 0.96 -11.94 -10.52
CA HIS A 150 -0.49 -11.95 -10.25
C HIS A 150 -0.86 -11.26 -8.93
N PHE A 151 0.12 -11.00 -8.06
CA PHE A 151 -0.12 -10.36 -6.76
C PHE A 151 0.32 -8.89 -6.73
N SER A 152 0.82 -8.34 -7.84
CA SER A 152 1.36 -6.98 -7.90
C SER A 152 0.33 -5.93 -7.48
N ILE A 153 0.70 -5.06 -6.54
CA ILE A 153 -0.12 -3.88 -6.19
C ILE A 153 -0.08 -2.88 -7.34
N THR A 154 -1.24 -2.62 -7.97
CA THR A 154 -1.38 -1.67 -9.09
C THR A 154 -1.67 -0.23 -8.61
N GLU A 155 -1.95 -0.04 -7.32
CA GLU A 155 -2.38 1.27 -6.79
C GLU A 155 -1.26 2.32 -6.83
N PRO A 156 -1.43 3.43 -7.58
CA PRO A 156 -0.38 4.43 -7.78
C PRO A 156 0.08 5.11 -6.48
N GLU A 157 -0.82 5.24 -5.50
CA GLU A 157 -0.54 5.84 -4.19
C GLU A 157 0.37 4.97 -3.31
N LEU A 158 0.48 3.68 -3.63
CA LEU A 158 1.27 2.70 -2.88
C LEU A 158 2.65 2.47 -3.49
N LEU A 159 2.78 2.71 -4.79
CA LEU A 159 4.04 2.53 -5.49
C LEU A 159 5.02 3.63 -5.11
N THR A 160 6.15 3.21 -4.55
CA THR A 160 7.31 4.10 -4.39
C THR A 160 7.80 4.55 -5.77
N ASN A 161 8.52 5.67 -5.84
CA ASN A 161 9.11 6.14 -7.10
C ASN A 161 9.96 5.05 -7.78
N SER A 162 10.67 4.25 -6.99
CA SER A 162 11.44 3.11 -7.48
C SER A 162 10.55 2.00 -8.05
N SER A 163 9.42 1.68 -7.42
CA SER A 163 8.47 0.68 -7.96
C SER A 163 7.80 1.15 -9.25
N ARG A 164 7.50 2.45 -9.39
CA ARG A 164 6.98 3.02 -10.65
C ARG A 164 8.01 2.94 -11.76
N GLU A 165 9.25 3.31 -11.48
CA GLU A 165 10.34 3.23 -12.44
C GLU A 165 10.62 1.77 -12.86
N LEU A 166 10.59 0.83 -11.91
CA LEU A 166 10.69 -0.60 -12.21
C LEU A 166 9.57 -1.10 -13.12
N ASN A 167 8.33 -0.65 -12.91
CA ASN A 167 7.23 -1.02 -13.79
C ASN A 167 7.39 -0.43 -15.20
N ARG A 168 7.81 0.84 -15.30
CA ARG A 168 8.14 1.45 -16.59
C ARG A 168 9.24 0.68 -17.33
N LEU A 169 10.33 0.33 -16.63
CA LEU A 169 11.43 -0.45 -17.21
C LEU A 169 10.98 -1.85 -17.63
N ARG A 170 10.05 -2.49 -16.90
CA ARG A 170 9.47 -3.78 -17.30
C ARG A 170 8.64 -3.66 -18.58
N GLU A 171 7.86 -2.60 -18.74
CA GLU A 171 7.10 -2.32 -19.95
C GLU A 171 8.02 -2.04 -21.15
N GLU A 172 9.04 -1.22 -20.96
CA GLU A 172 10.05 -0.93 -21.98
C GLU A 172 10.81 -2.21 -22.39
N LYS A 173 11.19 -3.04 -21.42
CA LYS A 173 11.78 -4.36 -21.69
C LYS A 173 10.85 -5.25 -22.52
N ALA A 174 9.58 -5.37 -22.15
CA ALA A 174 8.62 -6.19 -22.90
C ALA A 174 8.43 -5.71 -24.35
N LYS A 175 8.44 -4.38 -24.58
CA LYS A 175 8.40 -3.80 -25.93
C LYS A 175 9.64 -4.15 -26.74
N LEU A 176 10.82 -4.02 -26.14
CA LEU A 176 12.09 -4.37 -26.80
C LEU A 176 12.17 -5.88 -27.10
N GLU A 177 11.68 -6.73 -26.20
CA GLU A 177 11.61 -8.18 -26.42
C GLU A 177 10.69 -8.54 -27.59
N MET A 178 9.53 -7.88 -27.75
CA MET A 178 8.68 -8.05 -28.93
C MET A 178 9.40 -7.63 -30.22
N GLN A 179 10.07 -6.47 -30.22
CA GLN A 179 10.81 -6.00 -31.40
C GLN A 179 11.92 -6.98 -31.81
N LEU A 180 12.65 -7.52 -30.84
CA LEU A 180 13.66 -8.54 -31.10
C LEU A 180 13.05 -9.82 -31.68
N GLN A 181 11.93 -10.27 -31.13
CA GLN A 181 11.23 -11.45 -31.62
C GLN A 181 10.70 -11.26 -33.05
N GLU A 182 10.26 -10.05 -33.39
CA GLU A 182 9.78 -9.68 -34.72
C GLU A 182 10.92 -9.63 -35.74
N LEU A 183 12.07 -9.07 -35.37
CA LEU A 183 13.29 -9.11 -36.18
C LEU A 183 13.82 -10.53 -36.36
N GLN A 184 13.77 -11.37 -35.33
CA GLN A 184 14.15 -12.79 -35.42
C GLN A 184 13.22 -13.58 -36.35
N LYS A 185 11.90 -13.35 -36.29
CA LYS A 185 10.94 -13.95 -37.25
C LYS A 185 11.17 -13.46 -38.68
N GLY A 186 11.59 -12.21 -38.87
CA GLY A 186 11.98 -11.67 -40.17
C GLY A 186 13.23 -12.36 -40.75
N LEU A 187 14.15 -12.82 -39.88
CA LEU A 187 15.33 -13.58 -40.28
C LEU A 187 15.00 -15.07 -40.56
N ASP A 188 14.14 -15.70 -39.76
CA ASP A 188 13.66 -17.07 -40.01
C ASP A 188 12.80 -17.17 -41.28
N GLY A 189 12.07 -16.11 -41.64
CA GLY A 189 11.27 -16.04 -42.87
C GLY A 189 12.08 -15.94 -44.17
N MET A 190 13.41 -15.73 -44.10
CA MET A 190 14.33 -15.79 -45.25
C MET A 190 15.06 -17.14 -45.36
N SER A 191 14.84 -18.08 -44.42
CA SER A 191 15.36 -19.45 -44.50
C SER A 191 14.31 -20.38 -45.09
N GLY A 192 14.05 -20.23 -46.40
CA GLY A 192 13.47 -21.28 -47.22
C GLY A 192 14.51 -22.35 -47.56
N HIS A 193 15.16 -22.95 -46.56
CA HIS A 193 16.06 -24.08 -46.76
C HIS A 193 15.77 -25.23 -45.81
N ASP A 194 15.94 -26.43 -46.37
CA ASP A 194 15.52 -27.76 -45.94
C ASP A 194 15.77 -28.08 -44.45
N PRO A 195 14.85 -28.73 -43.70
CA PRO A 195 15.04 -29.04 -42.28
C PRO A 195 16.07 -30.13 -41.94
N ASN A 196 16.98 -30.52 -42.84
CA ASN A 196 17.82 -31.71 -42.63
C ASN A 196 19.34 -31.50 -42.55
N GLU A 197 19.84 -30.26 -42.45
CA GLU A 197 21.24 -30.03 -42.10
C GLU A 197 21.36 -29.25 -40.80
N LEU A 198 21.12 -29.96 -39.69
CA LEU A 198 21.56 -29.51 -38.38
C LEU A 198 23.09 -29.36 -38.42
N PHE A 199 23.53 -28.11 -38.41
CA PHE A 199 24.90 -27.68 -38.16
C PHE A 199 25.42 -28.39 -36.90
N CYS A 200 26.16 -29.49 -37.09
CA CYS A 200 26.78 -30.23 -36.00
C CYS A 200 28.18 -29.65 -35.77
N PRO A 201 28.49 -29.09 -34.59
CA PRO A 201 29.84 -28.62 -34.26
C PRO A 201 30.94 -29.68 -34.43
N ARG A 202 30.58 -30.96 -34.51
CA ARG A 202 31.49 -32.08 -34.82
C ARG A 202 32.03 -32.10 -36.26
N GLN A 203 31.30 -31.59 -37.25
CA GLN A 203 31.72 -31.68 -38.66
C GLN A 203 32.87 -30.71 -38.98
N LEU A 204 32.83 -29.49 -38.43
CA LEU A 204 33.91 -28.51 -38.54
C LEU A 204 35.22 -29.05 -37.95
N ASP A 205 35.14 -29.73 -36.81
CA ASP A 205 36.31 -30.29 -36.13
C ASP A 205 36.91 -31.49 -36.89
N GLU A 206 36.09 -32.23 -37.64
CA GLU A 206 36.54 -33.31 -38.51
C GLU A 206 37.16 -32.80 -39.82
N GLU A 207 36.60 -31.73 -40.40
CA GLU A 207 37.11 -31.04 -41.58
C GLU A 207 38.50 -30.42 -41.32
N VAL A 208 38.66 -29.76 -40.15
CA VAL A 208 39.94 -29.20 -39.71
C VAL A 208 40.98 -30.30 -39.49
N ARG A 209 40.60 -31.42 -38.86
CA ARG A 209 41.51 -32.57 -38.70
C ARG A 209 41.86 -33.24 -40.03
N LYS A 210 40.94 -33.27 -40.99
CA LYS A 210 41.21 -33.78 -42.35
C LYS A 210 42.21 -32.89 -43.08
N LYS A 211 42.03 -31.56 -43.07
CA LYS A 211 42.98 -30.62 -43.69
C LYS A 211 44.36 -30.65 -43.04
N LEU A 212 44.43 -30.83 -41.72
CA LEU A 212 45.71 -30.94 -41.02
C LEU A 212 46.46 -32.23 -41.40
N ARG A 213 45.74 -33.34 -41.61
CA ARG A 213 46.31 -34.60 -42.12
C ARG A 213 46.79 -34.47 -43.56
N GLU A 214 46.00 -33.83 -44.44
CA GLU A 214 46.40 -33.58 -45.83
C GLU A 214 47.62 -32.66 -45.92
N PHE A 215 47.71 -31.63 -45.08
CA PHE A 215 48.90 -30.76 -45.02
C PHE A 215 50.16 -31.52 -44.58
N THR A 216 50.01 -32.43 -43.61
CA THR A 216 51.13 -33.25 -43.10
C THR A 216 51.62 -34.27 -44.14
N LEU A 217 50.72 -34.82 -44.96
CA LEU A 217 51.05 -35.79 -46.01
C LEU A 217 51.62 -35.14 -47.29
N ASN A 218 51.30 -33.88 -47.56
CA ASN A 218 51.82 -33.14 -48.72
C ASN A 218 53.16 -32.40 -48.46
N THR A 219 53.74 -32.52 -47.26
CA THR A 219 54.99 -31.83 -46.87
C THR A 219 56.15 -32.82 -46.62
N GLN A 220 56.14 -34.00 -47.27
CA GLN A 220 57.30 -34.89 -47.38
C GLN A 220 57.85 -34.90 -48.81
#